data_AF-A0A3N0BST6-F1
#
_entry.id   AF-A0A3N0BST6-F1
#
_cell.length_a   1.000
_cell.length_b   1.000
_cell.length_c   1.000
_cell.angle_alpha   90.00
_cell.angle_beta   90.00
_cell.angle_gamma   90.00
#
_symmetry.space_group_name_H-M   'P 1'
#
loop_
_entity.id
_entity.type
_entity.pdbx_description
1 polymer ?
#
loop_
_entity_poly.entity_id
_entity_poly.type
_entity_poly.pdbx_seq_one_letter_code
_entity_poly.pdbx_strand_id
1 'polypeptide(L)'
;MEKELLAIQYFQLKEKALVQREYIDYTMADHLKLLKEDKTETGKEHLEQYKKEIDAAEDEFLQTILNVKPIFEKLFLYLQSDAATKKSPYTFNFMDMQIEMYIDDNKNIHYKKS
;
A
#
# COMPACT_ATOMS: atom_id res chain seq x y z
N MET A 1 22.08 -0.57 9.75
CA MET A 1 21.72 -1.51 8.67
C MET A 1 20.29 -2.03 8.83
N GLU A 2 19.88 -2.55 9.99
CA GLU A 2 18.51 -3.06 10.20
C GLU A 2 17.41 -1.99 9.99
N LYS A 3 17.56 -0.78 10.56
CA LYS A 3 16.60 0.33 10.38
C LYS A 3 16.34 0.68 8.91
N GLU A 4 17.39 0.77 8.11
CA GLU A 4 17.28 1.12 6.69
C GLU A 4 16.59 0.00 5.89
N LEU A 5 16.90 -1.25 6.18
CA LEU A 5 16.22 -2.41 5.58
C LEU A 5 14.72 -2.38 5.91
N LEU A 6 14.35 -2.13 7.17
CA LEU A 6 12.95 -1.99 7.58
C LEU A 6 12.26 -0.82 6.90
N ALA A 7 12.96 0.32 6.74
CA ALA A 7 12.44 1.49 6.03
C ALA A 7 12.18 1.17 4.56
N ILE A 8 13.12 0.53 3.87
CA ILE A 8 12.95 0.09 2.47
C ILE A 8 11.75 -0.87 2.35
N GLN A 9 11.67 -1.89 3.20
CA GLN A 9 10.56 -2.85 3.17
C GLN A 9 9.21 -2.18 3.45
N TYR A 10 9.17 -1.27 4.42
CA TYR A 10 7.96 -0.50 4.73
C TYR A 10 7.52 0.34 3.54
N PHE A 11 8.43 1.08 2.92
CA PHE A 11 8.17 1.89 1.73
C PHE A 11 7.62 1.04 0.58
N GLN A 12 8.30 -0.06 0.23
CA GLN A 12 7.89 -0.92 -0.88
C GLN A 12 6.50 -1.52 -0.66
N LEU A 13 6.20 -2.02 0.54
CA LEU A 13 4.89 -2.61 0.83
C LEU A 13 3.79 -1.54 0.85
N LYS A 14 4.08 -0.34 1.34
CA LYS A 14 3.12 0.78 1.32
C LYS A 14 2.83 1.24 -0.12
N GLU A 15 3.84 1.41 -0.97
CA GLU A 15 3.63 1.75 -2.38
C GLU A 15 2.87 0.63 -3.11
N LYS A 16 3.20 -0.64 -2.85
CA LYS A 16 2.46 -1.79 -3.40
C LYS A 16 0.97 -1.74 -2.98
N ALA A 17 0.70 -1.52 -1.70
CA ALA A 17 -0.67 -1.44 -1.19
C ALA A 17 -1.45 -0.26 -1.79
N LEU A 18 -0.79 0.88 -2.02
CA LEU A 18 -1.41 2.04 -2.69
C LEU A 18 -1.81 1.70 -4.13
N VAL A 19 -0.90 1.09 -4.90
CA VAL A 19 -1.18 0.68 -6.29
C VAL A 19 -2.31 -0.36 -6.35
N GLN A 20 -2.31 -1.35 -5.45
CA GLN A 20 -3.38 -2.34 -5.37
C GLN A 20 -4.74 -1.69 -5.06
N ARG A 21 -4.79 -0.78 -4.08
CA ARG A 21 -6.03 -0.09 -3.72
C ARG A 21 -6.56 0.78 -4.86
N GLU A 22 -5.67 1.52 -5.54
CA GLU A 22 -6.03 2.33 -6.71
C GLU A 22 -6.60 1.47 -7.85
N TYR A 23 -5.95 0.33 -8.12
CA TYR A 23 -6.43 -0.60 -9.13
C TYR A 23 -7.84 -1.11 -8.82
N ILE A 24 -8.10 -1.51 -7.58
CA ILE A 24 -9.42 -2.02 -7.18
C ILE A 24 -10.48 -0.90 -7.21
N ASP A 25 -10.19 0.25 -6.58
CA ASP A 25 -11.17 1.33 -6.39
C ASP A 25 -11.55 2.07 -7.67
N TYR A 26 -10.63 2.16 -8.62
CA TYR A 26 -10.85 2.92 -9.85
C TYR A 26 -10.95 1.99 -11.06
N THR A 27 -9.93 1.18 -11.30
CA THR A 27 -9.88 0.38 -12.54
C THR A 27 -10.93 -0.73 -12.51
N MET A 28 -10.95 -1.52 -11.43
CA MET A 28 -11.89 -2.64 -11.37
C MET A 28 -13.32 -2.19 -11.11
N ALA A 29 -13.53 -1.19 -10.26
CA ALA A 29 -14.85 -0.64 -10.01
C ALA A 29 -15.51 -0.09 -11.29
N ASP A 30 -14.75 0.57 -12.17
CA ASP A 30 -15.27 1.08 -13.43
C ASP A 30 -15.57 -0.03 -14.44
N HIS A 31 -14.70 -1.04 -14.55
CA HIS A 31 -14.97 -2.18 -15.40
C HIS A 31 -16.21 -2.97 -14.94
N LEU A 32 -16.41 -3.12 -13.62
CA LEU A 32 -17.58 -3.76 -13.04
C LEU A 32 -18.88 -3.03 -13.42
N LYS A 33 -18.87 -1.70 -13.55
CA LYS A 33 -20.03 -0.93 -14.01
C LYS A 33 -20.39 -1.28 -15.45
N LEU A 34 -19.39 -1.36 -16.33
CA LEU A 34 -19.58 -1.73 -17.74
C LEU A 34 -20.14 -3.16 -17.88
N LEU A 35 -19.58 -4.13 -17.15
CA LEU A 35 -20.07 -5.51 -17.19
C LEU A 35 -21.51 -5.66 -16.70
N LYS A 36 -21.98 -4.78 -15.80
CA LYS A 36 -23.38 -4.77 -15.34
C LYS A 36 -24.36 -4.35 -16.43
N GLU A 37 -23.92 -3.71 -17.51
CA GLU A 37 -24.81 -3.26 -18.60
C GLU A 37 -25.18 -4.42 -19.54
N ASP A 38 -24.31 -5.41 -19.70
CA ASP A 38 -24.59 -6.61 -20.50
C ASP A 38 -25.53 -7.57 -19.75
N LYS A 39 -26.74 -7.75 -20.30
CA LYS A 39 -27.80 -8.61 -19.72
C LYS A 39 -27.87 -10.00 -20.33
N THR A 40 -27.00 -10.33 -21.27
CA THR A 40 -26.91 -11.67 -21.87
C THR A 40 -26.47 -12.71 -20.83
N GLU A 41 -26.66 -14.00 -21.12
CA GLU A 41 -26.17 -15.06 -20.24
C GLU A 41 -24.64 -15.03 -20.11
N THR A 42 -23.93 -14.85 -21.22
CA THR A 42 -22.48 -14.67 -21.24
C THR A 42 -22.03 -13.43 -20.45
N GLY A 43 -22.75 -12.31 -20.56
CA GLY A 43 -22.48 -11.11 -19.78
C GLY A 43 -22.59 -11.34 -18.27
N LYS A 44 -23.58 -12.15 -17.83
CA LYS A 44 -23.74 -12.53 -16.42
C LYS A 44 -22.60 -13.43 -15.94
N GLU A 45 -22.15 -14.39 -16.76
CA GLU A 45 -21.01 -15.25 -16.42
C GLU A 45 -19.72 -14.45 -16.26
N HIS A 46 -19.43 -13.54 -17.21
CA HIS A 46 -18.29 -12.62 -17.11
C HIS A 46 -18.38 -11.74 -15.87
N LEU A 47 -19.57 -11.22 -15.53
CA LEU A 47 -19.77 -10.42 -14.33
C LEU A 47 -19.45 -11.20 -13.05
N GLU A 48 -19.89 -12.46 -12.95
CA GLU A 48 -19.61 -13.30 -11.78
C GLU A 48 -18.14 -13.70 -11.70
N GLN A 49 -17.49 -13.98 -12.84
CA GLN A 49 -16.04 -14.20 -12.86
C GLN A 49 -15.29 -12.95 -12.38
N TYR A 50 -15.66 -11.78 -12.89
CA TYR A 50 -14.98 -10.53 -12.56
C TYR A 50 -15.12 -10.16 -11.08
N LYS A 51 -16.27 -10.46 -10.45
CA LYS A 51 -16.41 -10.31 -8.99
C LYS A 51 -15.41 -11.16 -8.21
N LYS A 52 -15.16 -12.40 -8.62
CA LYS A 52 -14.15 -13.25 -7.99
C LYS A 52 -12.74 -12.69 -8.17
N GLU A 53 -12.46 -12.07 -9.30
CA GLU A 53 -11.18 -11.38 -9.53
C GLU A 53 -11.02 -10.17 -8.59
N ILE A 54 -12.10 -9.41 -8.34
CA ILE A 54 -12.12 -8.33 -7.33
C ILE A 54 -11.85 -8.89 -5.93
N ASP A 55 -12.55 -9.95 -5.53
CA ASP A 55 -12.35 -10.58 -4.23
C ASP A 55 -10.90 -11.07 -4.05
N ALA A 56 -10.31 -11.66 -5.09
CA ALA A 56 -8.91 -12.08 -5.07
C ALA A 56 -7.95 -10.89 -4.94
N ALA A 57 -8.22 -9.77 -5.62
CA ALA A 57 -7.41 -8.56 -5.51
C ALA A 57 -7.51 -7.93 -4.10
N GLU A 58 -8.70 -7.94 -3.49
CA GLU A 58 -8.91 -7.51 -2.11
C GLU A 58 -8.12 -8.39 -1.13
N ASP A 59 -8.14 -9.72 -1.32
CA ASP A 59 -7.34 -10.64 -0.51
C ASP A 59 -5.83 -10.36 -0.63
N GLU A 60 -5.32 -10.11 -1.84
CA GLU A 60 -3.91 -9.73 -2.05
C GLU A 60 -3.54 -8.39 -1.38
N PHE A 61 -4.45 -7.42 -1.42
CA PHE A 61 -4.29 -6.15 -0.70
C PHE A 61 -4.23 -6.39 0.80
N LEU A 62 -5.17 -7.17 1.36
CA LEU A 62 -5.20 -7.51 2.78
C LEU A 62 -3.93 -8.23 3.23
N GLN A 63 -3.43 -9.19 2.46
CA GLN A 63 -2.14 -9.85 2.74
C GLN A 63 -0.98 -8.85 2.74
N THR A 64 -0.98 -7.88 1.82
CA THR A 64 0.04 -6.83 1.79
C THR A 64 -0.02 -5.97 3.06
N ILE A 65 -1.22 -5.56 3.50
CA ILE A 65 -1.40 -4.80 4.75
C ILE A 65 -0.97 -5.61 5.98
N LEU A 66 -1.29 -6.91 6.03
CA LEU A 66 -0.86 -7.80 7.11
C LEU A 66 0.68 -7.87 7.20
N ASN A 67 1.36 -7.89 6.06
CA ASN A 67 2.82 -7.89 6.00
C ASN A 67 3.45 -6.54 6.41
N VAL A 68 2.74 -5.42 6.24
CA VAL A 68 3.22 -4.09 6.69
C VAL A 68 3.29 -4.01 8.22
N LYS A 69 2.33 -4.60 8.93
CA LYS A 69 2.18 -4.45 10.39
C LYS A 69 3.45 -4.79 11.20
N PRO A 70 4.09 -5.97 11.06
CA PRO A 70 5.29 -6.30 11.84
C PRO A 70 6.48 -5.39 11.50
N ILE A 71 6.56 -4.89 10.26
CA ILE A 71 7.62 -3.96 9.85
C ILE A 71 7.37 -2.59 10.47
N PHE A 72 6.11 -2.12 10.45
CA PHE A 72 5.69 -0.89 11.09
C PHE A 72 6.06 -0.87 12.58
N GLU A 73 5.71 -1.91 13.33
CA GLU A 73 5.95 -1.99 14.77
C GLU A 73 7.44 -1.86 15.11
N LYS A 74 8.32 -2.50 14.32
CA LYS A 74 9.77 -2.41 14.52
C LYS A 74 10.34 -1.07 14.06
N LEU A 75 9.98 -0.62 12.87
CA LEU A 75 10.47 0.64 12.30
C LEU A 75 10.04 1.84 13.14
N PHE A 76 8.83 1.80 13.69
CA PHE A 76 8.30 2.85 14.57
C PHE A 76 9.23 3.09 15.77
N LEU A 77 9.70 2.02 16.42
CA LEU A 77 10.60 2.15 17.58
C LEU A 77 11.93 2.82 17.20
N TYR A 78 12.47 2.49 16.03
CA TYR A 78 13.68 3.13 15.50
C TYR A 78 13.45 4.62 15.22
N LEU A 79 12.38 4.96 14.49
CA LEU A 79 12.05 6.35 14.18
C LEU A 79 11.72 7.16 15.44
N GLN A 80 11.09 6.54 16.44
CA GLN A 80 10.81 7.16 17.72
C GLN A 80 12.09 7.43 18.51
N SER A 81 13.03 6.47 18.55
CA SER A 81 14.35 6.63 19.18
C SER A 81 15.15 7.75 18.53
N ASP A 82 15.04 7.91 17.21
CA ASP A 82 15.70 8.97 16.45
C ASP A 82 14.98 10.33 16.56
N ALA A 83 13.85 10.40 17.26
CA ALA A 83 12.96 11.56 17.28
C ALA A 83 12.61 12.07 15.86
N ALA A 84 12.38 11.14 14.92
CA ALA A 84 12.08 11.45 13.53
C ALA A 84 10.70 12.11 13.40
N THR A 85 10.70 13.42 13.11
CA THR A 85 9.49 14.23 12.95
C THR A 85 9.44 14.82 11.54
N LYS A 86 8.31 15.40 11.15
CA LYS A 86 8.18 16.07 9.84
C LYS A 86 9.25 17.15 9.60
N LYS A 87 9.77 17.79 10.66
CA LYS A 87 10.84 18.82 10.56
C LYS A 87 12.25 18.23 10.53
N SER A 88 12.41 16.98 10.96
CA SER A 88 13.68 16.27 11.05
C SER A 88 13.44 14.79 10.72
N PRO A 89 13.19 14.46 9.44
CA PRO A 89 12.87 13.10 9.03
C PRO A 89 14.11 12.20 9.03
N TYR A 90 13.90 10.90 9.20
CA TYR A 90 14.90 9.91 8.84
C TYR A 90 15.01 9.83 7.31
N THR A 91 16.23 10.01 6.78
CA THR A 91 16.45 10.11 5.34
C THR A 91 17.38 9.00 4.86
N PHE A 92 17.04 8.34 3.76
CA PHE A 92 17.86 7.32 3.11
C PHE A 92 17.67 7.35 1.59
N ASN A 93 18.63 6.79 0.85
CA ASN A 93 18.55 6.69 -0.60
C ASN A 93 18.12 5.27 -1.00
N PHE A 94 17.21 5.16 -1.97
CA PHE A 94 16.75 3.88 -2.51
C PHE A 94 16.33 4.07 -3.96
N MET A 95 16.78 3.22 -4.89
CA MET A 95 16.38 3.27 -6.32
C MET A 95 16.39 4.70 -6.92
N ASP A 96 17.55 5.36 -6.91
CA ASP A 96 17.78 6.71 -7.44
C ASP A 96 16.91 7.84 -6.87
N MET A 97 16.17 7.59 -5.78
CA MET A 97 15.37 8.58 -5.06
C MET A 97 15.80 8.71 -3.60
N GLN A 98 15.55 9.89 -3.02
CA GLN A 98 15.70 10.11 -1.60
C GLN A 98 14.34 9.93 -0.92
N ILE A 99 14.31 9.09 0.11
CA ILE A 99 13.11 8.84 0.91
C ILE A 99 13.29 9.46 2.29
N GLU A 100 12.32 10.28 2.68
CA GLU A 100 12.19 10.88 4.00
C GLU A 100 11.07 10.17 4.76
N MET A 101 11.31 9.73 6.00
CA MET A 101 10.32 9.11 6.88
C MET A 101 10.20 9.81 8.23
N TYR A 102 8.99 9.94 8.74
CA TYR A 102 8.73 10.55 10.04
C TYR A 102 7.47 10.00 10.72
N ILE A 103 7.38 10.18 12.04
CA ILE A 103 6.19 9.87 12.82
C ILE A 103 5.32 11.13 12.95
N ASP A 104 4.00 11.01 12.75
CA ASP A 104 3.03 12.09 13.03
C ASP A 104 2.49 12.05 14.47
N ASP A 105 1.66 13.03 14.82
CA ASP A 105 1.04 13.12 16.16
C ASP A 105 0.10 11.94 16.48
N ASN A 106 -0.38 11.25 15.44
CA ASN A 106 -1.24 10.06 15.55
C ASN A 106 -0.43 8.75 15.61
N LYS A 107 0.90 8.84 15.76
CA LYS A 107 1.82 7.69 15.79
C LYS A 107 1.83 6.87 14.49
N ASN A 108 1.56 7.48 13.35
CA ASN A 108 1.72 6.86 12.05
C ASN A 108 3.07 7.20 11.44
N ILE A 109 3.63 6.27 10.67
CA ILE A 109 4.82 6.52 9.84
C ILE A 109 4.35 7.07 8.50
N HIS A 110 4.83 8.26 8.17
CA HIS A 110 4.66 8.90 6.87
C HIS A 110 5.97 8.87 6.12
N TYR A 111 5.88 8.92 4.78
CA TYR A 111 7.05 9.07 3.94
C TYR A 111 6.81 10.05 2.79
N LYS A 112 7.91 10.62 2.31
CA LYS A 112 7.97 11.43 1.10
C LYS A 112 9.12 10.93 0.23
N LYS A 113 8.90 10.92 -1.08
CA LYS A 113 9.93 10.72 -2.10
C LYS A 113 10.32 12.08 -2.70
N SER A 114 11.62 12.33 -2.79
CA SER A 114 12.24 13.54 -3.35
C SER A 114 13.19 13.15 -4.49
#